data_AF-A0A5M8QW18-F1
#
_entry.id   AF-A0A5M8QW18-F1
#
_cell.length_a   1.000
_cell.length_b   1.000
_cell.length_c   1.000
_cell.angle_alpha   90.00
_cell.angle_beta   90.00
_cell.angle_gamma   90.00
#
_symmetry.space_group_name_H-M   'P 1'
#
loop_
_entity.id
_entity.type
_entity.pdbx_description
1 polymer ?
#
loop_
_entity_poly.entity_id
_entity_poly.type
_entity_poly.pdbx_seq_one_letter_code
_entity_poly.pdbx_strand_id
1 'polypeptide(L)' 'MNTNTHTSQSSDLRLLAYGQEVEELLAVSSPAAWTNDLWMIYSDFMAFQKEAGHNPRMHDIFLSFRELLFFFQRLEKIGK' A
#
# COMPACT_ATOMS: atom_id res chain seq x y z
N MET A 1 36.77 -13.64 12.21
CA MET A 1 35.41 -14.19 12.20
C MET A 1 34.50 -13.15 12.84
N ASN A 2 33.37 -12.82 12.19
CA ASN A 2 32.25 -11.97 12.65
C ASN A 2 32.24 -10.51 12.12
N THR A 3 31.72 -10.33 10.90
CA THR A 3 31.31 -9.03 10.33
C THR A 3 29.79 -8.93 10.06
N ASN A 4 28.99 -9.87 10.57
CA ASN A 4 27.56 -9.96 10.24
C ASN A 4 26.61 -9.17 11.16
N THR A 5 27.12 -8.53 12.22
CA THR A 5 26.29 -7.84 13.21
C THR A 5 25.82 -6.45 12.78
N HIS A 6 26.58 -5.73 11.94
CA HIS A 6 26.24 -4.35 11.58
C HIS A 6 25.08 -4.25 10.57
N THR A 7 24.95 -5.22 9.67
CA THR A 7 23.94 -5.25 8.61
C THR A 7 22.56 -5.68 9.12
N SER A 8 22.52 -6.54 10.15
CA SER A 8 21.27 -6.98 10.78
C SER A 8 20.60 -5.81 11.51
N GLN A 9 21.36 -5.10 12.34
CA GLN A 9 20.86 -4.02 13.19
C GLN A 9 20.31 -2.82 12.39
N SER A 10 20.92 -2.52 11.24
CA SER A 10 20.44 -1.47 10.31
C SER A 10 19.16 -1.87 9.57
N SER A 11 18.95 -3.17 9.33
CA SER A 11 17.73 -3.67 8.68
C SER A 11 16.55 -3.64 9.67
N ASP A 12 16.82 -3.98 10.93
CA ASP A 12 15.82 -3.95 12.01
C ASP A 12 15.30 -2.53 12.27
N LEU A 13 16.18 -1.53 12.26
CA LEU A 13 15.80 -0.12 12.41
C LEU A 13 14.93 0.38 11.25
N ARG A 14 15.21 -0.06 10.01
CA ARG A 14 14.40 0.32 8.84
C ARG A 14 13.01 -0.29 8.88
N LEU A 15 12.90 -1.56 9.29
CA LEU A 15 11.61 -2.22 9.46
C LEU A 15 10.77 -1.54 10.54
N LEU A 16 11.39 -1.13 11.65
CA LEU A 16 10.73 -0.36 12.71
C LEU A 16 10.20 0.97 12.18
N ALA A 17 11.01 1.73 11.43
CA ALA A 17 10.58 2.99 10.83
C ALA A 17 9.39 2.79 9.87
N TYR A 18 9.42 1.75 9.02
CA TYR A 18 8.26 1.43 8.16
C TYR A 18 7.02 1.05 8.98
N GLY A 19 7.19 0.33 10.08
CA GLY A 19 6.09 -0.01 10.98
C GLY A 19 5.44 1.23 11.57
N GLN A 20 6.22 2.22 11.98
CA GLN A 20 5.73 3.48 12.53
C GLN A 20 4.91 4.28 11.50
N GLU A 21 5.42 4.41 10.27
CA GLU A 21 4.69 5.08 9.19
C GLU A 21 3.35 4.39 8.87
N VAL A 22 3.33 3.05 8.89
CA VAL A 22 2.08 2.28 8.71
C VAL A 22 1.13 2.48 9.89
N GLU A 23 1.63 2.52 11.12
CA GLU A 23 0.81 2.80 12.31
C GLU A 23 0.17 4.19 12.24
N GLU A 24 0.94 5.21 11.89
CA GLU A 24 0.43 6.57 11.70
C GLU A 24 -0.63 6.64 10.59
N LEU A 25 -0.41 5.94 9.47
CA LEU A 25 -1.39 5.85 8.38
C LEU A 25 -2.71 5.22 8.83
N LEU A 26 -2.65 4.19 9.68
CA LEU A 26 -3.82 3.50 10.22
C LEU A 26 -4.48 4.25 11.37
N ALA A 27 -3.79 5.21 12.00
CA ALA A 27 -4.40 6.12 12.97
C ALA A 27 -5.36 7.11 12.29
N VAL A 28 -5.12 7.46 11.02
CA VAL A 28 -5.99 8.35 10.24
C VAL A 28 -7.29 7.67 9.85
N SER A 29 -7.25 6.39 9.46
CA SER A 29 -8.42 5.65 9.01
C SER A 29 -8.22 4.14 9.10
N SER A 30 -9.34 3.42 9.23
CA SER A 30 -9.31 1.96 9.28
C SER A 30 -8.86 1.34 7.95
N PRO A 31 -8.22 0.16 7.96
CA PRO A 31 -7.90 -0.57 6.73
C PRO A 31 -9.12 -0.79 5.81
N ALA A 32 -10.31 -1.02 6.37
CA ALA A 32 -11.56 -1.19 5.60
C ALA A 32 -11.99 0.09 4.88
N ALA A 33 -11.82 1.24 5.52
CA ALA A 33 -12.09 2.53 4.88
C ALA A 33 -11.10 2.79 3.74
N TRP A 34 -9.80 2.53 3.94
CA TRP A 34 -8.79 2.60 2.87
C TRP A 34 -9.14 1.71 1.67
N THR A 35 -9.61 0.47 1.91
CA THR A 35 -10.08 -0.44 0.85
C THR A 35 -11.22 0.19 0.03
N ASN A 36 -12.21 0.80 0.69
CA ASN A 36 -13.34 1.44 0.02
C ASN A 36 -12.91 2.69 -0.77
N ASP A 37 -12.08 3.53 -0.18
CA ASP A 37 -11.60 4.77 -0.80
C ASP A 37 -10.75 4.47 -2.04
N LEU A 38 -9.87 3.46 -1.97
CA LEU A 38 -9.08 3.01 -3.12
C LEU A 38 -9.97 2.53 -4.28
N TRP A 39 -11.04 1.79 -3.99
CA TRP A 39 -12.01 1.38 -5.01
C TRP A 39 -12.70 2.58 -5.66
N MET A 40 -13.08 3.59 -4.87
CA MET A 40 -13.68 4.81 -5.38
C MET A 40 -12.72 5.54 -6.33
N ILE A 41 -11.49 5.80 -5.87
CA ILE A 41 -10.45 6.48 -6.64
C ILE A 41 -10.18 5.74 -7.96
N TYR A 42 -9.99 4.41 -7.90
CA TYR A 42 -9.70 3.62 -9.09
C TYR A 42 -10.89 3.58 -10.05
N SER A 43 -12.11 3.46 -9.55
CA SER A 43 -13.32 3.40 -10.38
C SER A 43 -13.55 4.71 -11.12
N ASP A 44 -13.41 5.84 -10.44
CA ASP A 44 -13.55 7.17 -11.04
C ASP A 44 -12.44 7.44 -12.06
N PHE A 45 -11.21 7.04 -11.75
CA PHE A 45 -10.11 7.06 -12.71
C PHE A 45 -10.43 6.23 -13.96
N MET A 46 -10.92 5.00 -13.81
CA MET A 46 -11.31 4.15 -14.94
C MET A 46 -12.45 4.74 -15.76
N ALA A 47 -13.42 5.40 -15.12
CA ALA A 47 -14.52 6.08 -15.79
C ALA A 47 -13.98 7.23 -16.67
N PHE A 48 -13.10 8.06 -16.13
CA PHE A 48 -12.44 9.12 -16.89
C PHE A 48 -11.58 8.59 -18.03
N GLN A 49 -10.82 7.51 -17.80
CA GLN A 49 -9.95 6.91 -18.82
C GLN A 49 -10.73 6.38 -20.03
N LYS A 50 -11.98 5.97 -19.85
CA LYS A 50 -12.87 5.58 -20.96
C LYS A 50 -13.13 6.74 -21.92
N GLU A 51 -13.12 7.98 -21.42
CA GLU A 51 -13.36 9.20 -22.19
C GLU A 51 -12.06 9.80 -22.74
N ALA A 52 -10.97 9.73 -21.98
CA ALA A 52 -9.67 10.33 -22.32
C ALA A 52 -8.86 9.55 -23.38
N GLY A 53 -9.24 8.30 -23.69
CA GLY A 53 -8.55 7.47 -24.67
C GLY A 53 -7.41 6.62 -24.08
N HIS A 54 -6.46 6.20 -24.93
CA HIS A 54 -5.44 5.24 -24.53
C HIS A 54 -4.42 5.84 -23.56
N ASN A 55 -4.25 5.20 -22.40
CA ASN A 55 -3.15 5.46 -21.47
C ASN A 55 -2.22 4.23 -21.43
N PRO A 56 -0.93 4.37 -21.79
CA PRO A 56 -0.01 3.25 -21.83
C PRO A 56 0.34 2.69 -20.44
N ARG A 57 0.08 3.45 -19.36
CA ARG A 57 0.39 3.05 -17.98
C ARG A 57 -0.76 2.33 -17.27
N MET A 58 -1.86 2.04 -17.96
CA MET A 58 -3.05 1.44 -17.34
C MET A 58 -2.75 0.13 -16.62
N HIS A 59 -1.86 -0.68 -17.19
CA HIS A 59 -1.44 -1.93 -16.56
C HIS A 59 -0.72 -1.69 -15.22
N ASP A 60 0.25 -0.78 -15.20
CA ASP A 60 1.02 -0.47 -14.00
C ASP A 60 0.14 0.16 -12.91
N ILE A 61 -0.77 1.05 -13.30
CA ILE A 61 -1.72 1.70 -12.38
C ILE A 61 -2.63 0.65 -11.74
N PHE A 62 -3.17 -0.28 -12.53
CA PHE A 62 -3.95 -1.38 -12.01
C PHE A 62 -3.15 -2.25 -11.02
N LEU A 63 -1.89 -2.56 -11.34
CA LEU A 63 -1.03 -3.32 -10.44
C LEU A 63 -0.80 -2.59 -9.11
N SER A 64 -0.48 -1.29 -9.14
CA SER A 64 -0.32 -0.50 -7.91
C SER A 64 -1.60 -0.48 -7.07
N PHE A 65 -2.75 -0.25 -7.70
CA PHE A 65 -4.05 -0.32 -7.03
C PHE A 65 -4.28 -1.69 -6.37
N ARG A 66 -4.06 -2.78 -7.10
CA ARG A 66 -4.26 -4.15 -6.60
C ARG A 66 -3.37 -4.46 -5.40
N GLU A 67 -2.09 -4.11 -5.47
CA GLU A 67 -1.15 -4.39 -4.37
C GLU A 67 -1.49 -3.60 -3.11
N LEU A 68 -1.91 -2.33 -3.24
CA LEU A 68 -2.38 -1.53 -2.11
C LEU A 68 -3.69 -2.10 -1.51
N LEU A 69 -4.64 -2.50 -2.36
CA LEU A 69 -5.87 -3.14 -1.92
C LEU A 69 -5.58 -4.40 -1.10
N PHE A 70 -4.71 -5.27 -1.61
CA PHE A 70 -4.31 -6.48 -0.90
C PHE A 70 -3.52 -6.20 0.38
N PHE A 71 -2.74 -5.13 0.42
CA PHE A 71 -2.06 -4.70 1.63
C PHE A 71 -3.06 -4.36 2.75
N PHE A 72 -4.05 -3.50 2.49
CA PHE A 72 -5.05 -3.14 3.49
C PHE A 72 -5.96 -4.32 3.88
N GLN A 73 -6.36 -5.16 2.93
CA GLN A 73 -7.10 -6.38 3.23
C GLN A 73 -6.32 -7.37 4.12
N ARG A 74 -4.99 -7.42 4.01
CA ARG A 74 -4.16 -8.21 4.93
C ARG A 74 -4.13 -7.59 6.33
N LEU A 75 -4.02 -6.27 6.42
CA LEU A 75 -4.05 -5.55 7.70
C LEU A 75 -5.38 -5.75 8.44
N GLU A 76 -6.52 -5.75 7.73
CA GLU A 76 -7.83 -6.08 8.32
C GLU A 76 -7.87 -7.46 8.97
N LYS A 77 -7.10 -8.43 8.45
CA LYS A 77 -7.04 -9.79 8.99
C LYS A 77 -6.12 -9.91 10.19
N ILE A 78 -5.10 -9.04 10.28
CA ILE A 78 -4.13 -9.01 11.38
C ILE A 78 -4.71 -8.27 12.60
N GLY A 79 -5.50 -7.22 12.37
CA GLY A 79 -6.13 -6.43 13.43
C GLY A 79 -7.38 -7.07 14.07
N LYS A 80 -7.71 -8.32 13.74
CA LYS A 80 -8.77 -9.13 14.36
C LYS A 80 -8.17 -10.12 15.35
#